data_AF-X1Q673-F1
#
_entry.id   AF-X1Q673-F1
#
_cell.length_a   1.000
_cell.length_b   1.000
_cell.length_c   1.000
_cell.angle_alpha   90.00
_cell.angle_beta   90.00
_cell.angle_gamma   90.00
#
_symmetry.space_group_name_H-M   'P 1'
#
loop_
_entity.id
_entity.type
_entity.pdbx_description
1 polymer ?
#
loop_
_entity_poly.entity_id
_entity_poly.type
_entity_poly.pdbx_seq_one_letter_code
_entity_poly.pdbx_strand_id
1 'polypeptide(L)'
;TGEATKGLINILLSDEQKEKLSKFKEIDFSYNFKEKTRFRVNIFNQRGYLSAALRFFPSKIKTIKELNLPPIVGRFASYSQGFFLVVGPSGHGKSTTLAALVDYINHN
;
A
#
# COMPACT_ATOMS: atom_id res chain seq x y z
N THR A 1 5.56 -14.12 20.76
CA THR A 1 4.66 -14.05 21.95
C THR A 1 3.92 -12.73 21.93
N GLY A 2 2.75 -12.62 22.60
CA GLY A 2 1.97 -11.38 22.60
C GLY A 2 2.75 -10.16 23.13
N GLU A 3 3.65 -10.37 24.08
CA GLU A 3 4.54 -9.31 24.59
C GLU A 3 5.56 -8.82 23.54
N ALA A 4 6.19 -9.74 22.81
CA ALA A 4 7.13 -9.37 21.75
C ALA A 4 6.44 -8.57 20.63
N THR A 5 5.22 -8.98 20.24
CA THR A 5 4.41 -8.26 19.24
C THR A 5 4.05 -6.85 19.72
N LYS A 6 3.63 -6.71 20.99
CA LYS A 6 3.36 -5.41 21.60
C LYS A 6 4.60 -4.51 21.65
N GLY A 7 5.76 -5.08 21.98
CA GLY A 7 7.04 -4.37 21.96
C GLY A 7 7.37 -3.79 20.58
N LEU A 8 7.24 -4.61 19.52
CA LEU A 8 7.46 -4.17 18.15
C LEU A 8 6.46 -3.09 17.71
N ILE A 9 5.17 -3.27 18.01
CA ILE A 9 4.12 -2.30 17.68
C ILE A 9 4.40 -0.94 18.32
N ASN A 10 4.84 -0.92 19.58
CA ASN A 10 5.14 0.32 20.29
C ASN A 10 6.30 1.12 19.67
N ILE A 11 7.21 0.45 18.96
CA ILE A 11 8.32 1.09 18.23
C ILE A 11 7.84 1.66 16.88
N LEU A 12 6.81 1.06 16.28
CA LEU A 12 6.26 1.50 14.99
C LEU A 12 5.35 2.73 15.10
N LEU A 13 4.79 3.00 16.28
CA LEU A 13 3.78 4.02 16.50
C LEU A 13 4.34 5.27 17.18
N SER A 14 3.93 6.45 16.69
CA SER A 14 4.07 7.70 17.45
C SER A 14 3.12 7.72 18.65
N ASP A 15 3.34 8.62 19.60
CA ASP A 15 2.49 8.71 20.79
C ASP A 15 1.04 9.08 20.45
N GLU A 16 0.82 9.97 19.48
CA GLU A 16 -0.51 10.28 18.95
C GLU A 16 -1.19 9.04 18.33
N GLN A 17 -0.42 8.21 17.63
CA GLN A 17 -0.94 6.98 17.03
C GLN A 17 -1.27 5.90 18.07
N LYS A 18 -0.48 5.82 19.17
CA LYS A 18 -0.79 4.94 20.31
C LYS A 18 -2.10 5.35 20.99
N GLU A 19 -2.34 6.65 21.13
CA GLU A 19 -3.60 7.15 21.68
C GLU A 19 -4.79 6.78 20.78
N LYS A 20 -4.67 6.99 19.46
CA LYS A 20 -5.67 6.55 18.48
C LYS A 20 -5.93 5.05 18.56
N LEU A 21 -4.88 4.22 18.60
CA LEU A 21 -5.03 2.77 18.74
C LEU A 21 -5.71 2.39 20.06
N SER A 22 -5.41 3.07 21.17
CA SER A 22 -6.06 2.81 22.47
C SER A 22 -7.57 3.09 22.42
N LYS A 23 -7.95 4.19 21.76
CA LYS A 23 -9.33 4.68 21.63
C LYS A 23 -10.15 3.87 20.62
N PHE A 24 -9.61 3.62 19.43
CA PHE A 24 -10.33 2.99 18.32
C PHE A 24 -10.07 1.49 18.16
N LYS A 25 -9.10 0.93 18.90
CA LYS A 25 -8.67 -0.49 18.84
C LYS A 25 -8.10 -0.94 17.49
N GLU A 26 -8.00 -0.04 16.53
CA GLU A 26 -7.39 -0.24 15.23
C GLU A 26 -6.72 1.06 14.74
N ILE A 27 -5.65 0.93 13.96
CA ILE A 27 -5.04 2.04 13.23
C ILE A 27 -4.41 1.56 11.92
N ASP A 28 -4.63 2.35 10.87
CA ASP A 28 -4.02 2.19 9.55
C ASP A 28 -3.05 3.34 9.27
N PHE A 29 -1.80 3.03 8.92
CA PHE A 29 -0.81 4.04 8.56
C PHE A 29 0.23 3.51 7.56
N SER A 30 1.04 4.44 7.04
CA SER A 30 2.19 4.10 6.20
C SER A 30 3.48 4.22 6.99
N TYR A 31 4.33 3.21 6.90
CA TYR A 31 5.64 3.19 7.54
C TYR A 31 6.74 3.13 6.49
N ASN A 32 7.68 4.08 6.54
CA ASN A 32 8.81 4.13 5.63
C ASN A 32 10.04 3.54 6.31
N PHE A 33 10.54 2.42 5.79
CA PHE A 33 11.75 1.78 6.29
C PHE A 33 12.96 2.19 5.47
N LYS A 34 13.83 3.00 6.08
CA LYS A 34 15.15 3.40 5.54
C LYS A 34 15.09 3.91 4.08
N GLU A 35 14.02 4.63 3.73
CA GLU A 35 13.77 5.21 2.39
C GLU A 35 13.69 4.23 1.22
N LYS A 36 13.92 2.93 1.45
CA LYS A 36 13.94 1.89 0.41
C LYS A 36 12.60 1.22 0.21
N THR A 37 11.80 1.15 1.26
CA THR A 37 10.56 0.38 1.28
C THR A 37 9.51 1.08 2.12
N ARG A 38 8.28 1.14 1.59
CA ARG A 38 7.10 1.56 2.34
C ARG A 38 6.26 0.34 2.69
N PHE A 39 5.69 0.35 3.87
CA PHE A 39 4.70 -0.62 4.30
C PHE A 39 3.39 0.10 4.58
N ARG A 40 2.26 -0.48 4.18
CA ARG A 40 0.98 -0.16 4.80
C ARG A 40 0.83 -1.07 6.00
N VAL A 41 0.78 -0.48 7.18
CA VAL A 41 0.67 -1.18 8.45
C VAL A 41 -0.74 -0.99 8.96
N ASN A 42 -1.42 -2.11 9.22
CA ASN A 42 -2.69 -2.15 9.93
C ASN A 42 -2.42 -2.80 11.29
N ILE A 43 -2.77 -2.13 12.38
CA ILE A 43 -2.61 -2.66 13.74
C ILE A 43 -3.99 -2.74 14.36
N PHE A 44 -4.33 -3.89 14.92
CA PHE A 44 -5.66 -4.19 15.43
C PHE A 44 -5.60 -5.12 16.63
N ASN A 45 -6.66 -5.13 17.45
CA ASN A 45 -6.82 -6.10 18.53
C ASN A 45 -7.52 -7.37 18.05
N GLN A 46 -6.89 -8.52 18.26
CA GLN A 46 -7.44 -9.83 17.96
C GLN A 46 -7.38 -10.71 19.22
N ARG A 47 -8.55 -11.18 19.69
CA ARG A 47 -8.68 -12.03 20.89
C ARG A 47 -7.98 -11.46 22.14
N GLY A 48 -8.05 -10.14 22.32
CA GLY A 48 -7.41 -9.45 23.44
C GLY A 48 -5.92 -9.18 23.27
N TYR A 49 -5.30 -9.61 22.16
CA TYR A 49 -3.90 -9.34 21.85
C TYR A 49 -3.77 -8.32 20.71
N LEU A 50 -2.76 -7.46 20.80
CA LEU A 50 -2.37 -6.61 19.69
C LEU A 50 -1.76 -7.44 18.57
N SER A 51 -2.23 -7.20 17.35
CA SER A 51 -1.79 -7.85 16.10
C SER A 51 -1.49 -6.79 15.05
N ALA A 52 -0.58 -7.09 14.13
CA ALA A 52 -0.21 -6.19 13.05
C ALA A 52 -0.12 -6.93 11.72
N ALA A 53 -0.71 -6.35 10.68
CA ALA A 53 -0.56 -6.79 9.29
C ALA A 53 0.28 -5.75 8.53
N LEU A 54 1.46 -6.16 8.07
CA LEU A 54 2.34 -5.32 7.28
C LEU A 54 2.25 -5.75 5.81
N ARG A 55 1.70 -4.87 4.97
CA ARG A 55 1.68 -5.08 3.53
C ARG A 55 2.81 -4.30 2.88
N PHE A 56 3.70 -5.02 2.21
CA PHE A 56 4.78 -4.45 1.43
C PHE A 56 4.21 -3.57 0.30
N PHE A 57 4.73 -2.35 0.18
CA PHE A 57 4.45 -1.43 -0.91
C PHE A 57 5.72 -1.30 -1.76
N PRO A 58 5.74 -1.80 -3.01
CA PRO A 58 6.92 -1.73 -3.87
C PRO A 58 7.36 -0.28 -4.09
N SER A 59 8.66 -0.02 -3.94
CA SER A 59 9.23 1.32 -4.16
C SER A 59 9.42 1.64 -5.64
N LYS A 60 9.72 0.63 -6.47
CA LYS A 60 9.82 0.79 -7.92
C LYS A 60 8.45 0.51 -8.56
N ILE A 61 7.89 1.52 -9.22
CA ILE A 61 6.75 1.34 -10.12
C ILE A 61 7.29 0.62 -11.37
N LYS A 62 6.64 -0.48 -11.76
CA LYS A 62 6.99 -1.20 -12.98
C LYS A 62 6.37 -0.50 -14.18
N THR A 63 7.13 -0.40 -15.26
CA THR A 63 6.60 0.14 -16.53
C THR A 63 5.58 -0.80 -17.17
N ILE A 64 4.78 -0.29 -18.11
CA ILE A 64 3.82 -1.08 -18.89
C ILE A 64 4.51 -2.30 -19.56
N LYS A 65 5.72 -2.10 -20.07
CA LYS A 65 6.55 -3.15 -20.69
C LYS A 65 7.04 -4.18 -19.66
N GLU A 66 7.53 -3.74 -18.50
CA GLU A 66 7.97 -4.63 -17.41
C GLU A 66 6.81 -5.45 -16.82
N LEU A 67 5.58 -4.96 -16.93
CA LEU A 67 4.36 -5.69 -16.54
C LEU A 67 3.83 -6.64 -17.62
N ASN A 68 4.48 -6.71 -18.80
CA ASN A 68 3.99 -7.45 -19.97
C ASN A 68 2.53 -7.12 -20.32
N LEU A 69 2.12 -5.87 -20.10
CA LEU A 69 0.78 -5.44 -20.47
C LEU A 69 0.71 -5.21 -21.98
N PRO A 70 -0.44 -5.49 -22.60
CA PRO A 70 -0.66 -5.16 -24.01
C PRO A 70 -0.38 -3.68 -24.29
N PRO A 71 0.29 -3.31 -25.40
CA PRO A 71 0.60 -1.91 -25.71
C PRO A 71 -0.63 -1.00 -25.77
N ILE A 72 -1.80 -1.55 -26.11
CA ILE A 72 -3.08 -0.82 -26.11
C ILE A 72 -3.42 -0.21 -24.74
N VAL A 73 -2.92 -0.80 -23.64
CA VAL A 73 -3.15 -0.28 -22.29
C VAL A 73 -2.49 1.09 -22.13
N GLY A 74 -1.29 1.30 -22.67
CA GLY A 74 -0.61 2.61 -22.66
C GLY A 74 -1.33 3.68 -23.47
N ARG A 75 -2.10 3.30 -24.48
CA ARG A 75 -2.92 4.25 -25.26
C ARG A 75 -4.01 4.91 -24.41
N PHE A 76 -4.48 4.26 -23.34
CA PHE A 76 -5.45 4.90 -22.44
C PHE A 76 -4.86 6.10 -21.70
N ALA A 77 -3.55 6.11 -21.45
CA ALA A 77 -2.87 7.22 -20.81
C ALA A 77 -2.67 8.45 -21.72
N SER A 78 -2.89 8.32 -23.05
CA SER A 78 -2.79 9.46 -23.98
C SER A 78 -4.10 10.25 -24.14
N TYR A 79 -5.22 9.76 -23.60
CA TYR A 79 -6.49 10.50 -23.68
C TYR A 79 -6.49 11.65 -22.67
N SER A 80 -6.86 12.85 -23.12
CA SER A 80 -6.93 14.04 -22.25
C SER A 80 -8.11 14.02 -21.27
N GLN A 81 -9.13 13.23 -21.55
CA GLN A 81 -10.34 13.11 -20.74
C GLN A 81 -11.06 11.78 -21.00
N GLY A 82 -11.74 11.28 -19.97
CA GLY A 82 -12.50 10.03 -20.02
C GLY A 82 -12.58 9.37 -18.65
N PHE A 83 -13.40 8.34 -18.56
CA PHE A 83 -13.52 7.51 -17.35
C PHE A 83 -12.95 6.13 -17.64
N PHE A 84 -11.92 5.73 -16.89
CA PHE A 84 -11.22 4.46 -17.07
C PHE A 84 -11.31 3.63 -15.79
N LEU A 85 -11.68 2.35 -15.93
CA LEU A 85 -11.89 1.44 -14.82
C LEU A 85 -11.01 0.19 -14.95
N VAL A 86 -10.21 -0.09 -13.92
CA VAL A 86 -9.44 -1.33 -13.80
C VAL A 86 -10.12 -2.23 -12.77
N VAL A 87 -10.69 -3.33 -13.24
CA VAL A 87 -11.47 -4.28 -12.41
C VAL A 87 -10.75 -5.62 -12.25
N GLY A 88 -11.14 -6.38 -11.22
CA GLY A 88 -10.61 -7.71 -10.92
C GLY A 88 -10.54 -8.02 -9.42
N PRO A 89 -10.33 -9.28 -9.02
CA PRO A 89 -10.27 -9.68 -7.61
C PRO A 89 -9.07 -9.10 -6.87
N SER A 90 -9.07 -9.20 -5.54
CA SER A 90 -7.91 -8.80 -4.70
C SER A 90 -6.64 -9.55 -5.14
N GLY A 91 -5.49 -8.86 -5.13
CA GLY A 91 -4.20 -9.44 -5.53
C GLY A 91 -3.93 -9.52 -7.04
N HIS A 92 -4.89 -9.20 -7.92
CA HIS A 92 -4.74 -9.33 -9.38
C HIS A 92 -4.05 -8.11 -10.05
N GLY A 93 -3.15 -7.42 -9.36
CA GLY A 93 -2.32 -6.38 -9.98
C GLY A 93 -3.02 -5.06 -10.37
N LYS A 94 -4.31 -4.86 -10.09
CA LYS A 94 -5.05 -3.62 -10.43
C LYS A 94 -4.32 -2.32 -10.06
N SER A 95 -3.90 -2.22 -8.80
CA SER A 95 -3.17 -1.04 -8.30
C SER A 95 -1.80 -0.91 -8.96
N THR A 96 -1.15 -2.03 -9.30
CA THR A 96 0.14 -2.04 -10.01
C THR A 96 -0.02 -1.57 -11.45
N THR A 97 -1.08 -2.00 -12.15
CA THR A 97 -1.41 -1.53 -13.50
C THR A 97 -1.75 -0.04 -13.51
N LEU A 98 -2.58 0.42 -12.57
CA LEU A 98 -2.90 1.84 -12.45
C LEU A 98 -1.66 2.68 -12.12
N ALA A 99 -0.79 2.21 -11.22
CA ALA A 99 0.45 2.89 -10.90
C ALA A 99 1.35 3.02 -12.14
N ALA A 100 1.48 1.97 -12.95
CA ALA A 100 2.25 2.00 -14.19
C ALA A 100 1.69 2.99 -15.23
N LEU A 101 0.36 3.12 -15.31
CA LEU A 101 -0.30 4.08 -16.20
C LEU A 101 -0.09 5.53 -15.74
N VAL A 102 -0.27 5.80 -14.45
CA VAL A 102 -0.01 7.13 -13.88
C VAL A 102 1.46 7.50 -14.05
N ASP A 103 2.37 6.56 -13.82
CA ASP A 103 3.81 6.76 -14.02
C ASP A 103 4.16 7.03 -15.49
N TYR A 104 3.50 6.34 -16.43
CA TYR A 104 3.62 6.62 -17.86
C TYR A 104 3.14 8.04 -18.20
N ILE A 105 2.06 8.54 -17.60
CA ILE A 105 1.60 9.93 -17.78
C ILE A 105 2.63 10.92 -17.23
N ASN A 106 3.24 10.64 -16.08
CA ASN A 106 4.20 11.55 -15.45
C ASN A 106 5.53 11.69 -16.20
N HIS A 107 5.87 10.75 -17.09
CA HIS A 107 7.16 10.69 -17.80
C HIS A 107 7.06 10.86 -19.32
N ASN A 108 5.86 11.05 -19.88
CA ASN A 108 5.65 11.46 -21.27
C ASN A 108 5.18 12.92 -21.32
#